data_AF-A0A3A5PIA9-F1
#
_entry.id   AF-A0A3A5PIA9-F1
#
_cell.length_a   1.000
_cell.length_b   1.000
_cell.length_c   1.000
_cell.angle_alpha   90.00
_cell.angle_beta   90.00
_cell.angle_gamma   90.00
#
_symmetry.space_group_name_H-M   'P 1'
#
loop_
_entity.id
_entity.type
_entity.pdbx_description
1 polymer ?
#
loop_
_entity_poly.entity_id
_entity_poly.type
_entity_poly.pdbx_seq_one_letter_code
_entity_poly.pdbx_strand_id
1 'polypeptide(L)'
;MNVQIINKSKHPLPAYATELSAGMDIRANLNEPISLAPMQRCLVPTGLYIALPEGFEAQVRPRSGLAIKKGITVLNSPGTIDADYRGEVCIILVNLSAETFVIEDGERIAQMVIARHEQALWREVEVLDETERGAGGFGHTGKK
;
A
#
# COMPACT_ATOMS: atom_id res chain seq x y z
N MET A 1 -16.35 -5.59 -11.11
CA MET A 1 -15.51 -6.45 -10.24
C MET A 1 -16.07 -6.33 -8.83
N ASN A 2 -16.25 -7.45 -8.12
CA ASN A 2 -16.72 -7.46 -6.74
C ASN A 2 -15.64 -8.08 -5.86
N VAL A 3 -15.28 -7.40 -4.76
CA VAL A 3 -14.33 -7.90 -3.75
C VAL A 3 -15.12 -8.27 -2.51
N GLN A 4 -14.93 -9.48 -1.99
CA GLN A 4 -15.57 -9.86 -0.73
C GLN A 4 -14.79 -9.24 0.41
N ILE A 5 -15.49 -8.71 1.41
CA ILE A 5 -14.88 -8.03 2.55
C ILE A 5 -15.62 -8.37 3.84
N ILE A 6 -14.86 -8.67 4.88
CA ILE A 6 -15.33 -8.72 6.27
C ILE A 6 -14.76 -7.50 6.97
N ASN A 7 -15.63 -6.70 7.58
CA ASN A 7 -15.24 -5.55 8.39
C ASN A 7 -15.52 -5.85 9.87
N LYS A 8 -14.45 -6.04 10.64
CA LYS A 8 -14.48 -6.18 12.11
C LYS A 8 -14.03 -4.89 12.80
N SER A 9 -13.79 -3.82 12.04
CA SER A 9 -13.40 -2.53 12.59
C SER A 9 -14.59 -1.76 13.15
N LYS A 10 -14.28 -0.69 13.89
CA LYS A 10 -15.28 0.28 14.38
C LYS A 10 -15.68 1.30 13.31
N HIS A 11 -15.09 1.23 12.11
CA HIS A 11 -15.14 2.26 11.08
C HIS A 11 -15.90 1.81 9.82
N PRO A 12 -16.46 2.75 9.03
CA PRO A 12 -17.09 2.41 7.75
C PRO A 12 -16.12 1.70 6.79
N LEU A 13 -16.69 0.96 5.84
CA LEU A 13 -15.91 0.38 4.75
C LEU A 13 -15.14 1.46 3.98
N PRO A 14 -13.94 1.13 3.44
CA PRO A 14 -13.25 2.00 2.50
C PRO A 14 -14.15 2.32 1.31
N ALA A 15 -14.11 3.58 0.89
CA ALA A 15 -14.89 4.07 -0.25
C ALA A 15 -14.04 5.01 -1.10
N TYR A 16 -14.37 5.07 -2.38
CA TYR A 16 -13.77 6.03 -3.30
C TYR A 16 -14.26 7.44 -2.95
N ALA A 17 -13.31 8.35 -2.69
CA ALA A 17 -13.64 9.70 -2.24
C ALA A 17 -14.28 10.55 -3.34
N THR A 18 -13.92 10.29 -4.60
CA THR A 18 -14.50 10.90 -5.80
C THR A 18 -14.70 9.85 -6.87
N GLU A 19 -15.52 10.16 -7.87
CA GLU A 19 -15.82 9.26 -8.99
C GLU A 19 -14.57 8.76 -9.73
N LEU A 20 -13.52 9.58 -9.80
CA LEU A 20 -12.27 9.28 -10.50
C LEU A 20 -11.11 8.90 -9.56
N SER A 21 -11.40 8.64 -8.28
CA SER A 21 -10.37 8.20 -7.34
C SER A 21 -9.86 6.81 -7.69
N ALA A 22 -8.54 6.66 -7.82
CA ALA A 22 -7.92 5.35 -8.09
C ALA A 22 -7.91 4.43 -6.86
N GLY A 23 -7.86 5.01 -5.65
CA GLY A 23 -7.76 4.28 -4.40
C GLY A 23 -8.77 4.72 -3.35
N MET A 24 -8.90 3.89 -2.32
CA MET A 24 -9.79 4.10 -1.17
C MET A 24 -8.94 4.35 0.08
N ASP A 25 -9.24 5.39 0.85
CA ASP A 25 -8.55 5.65 2.11
C ASP A 25 -8.82 4.50 3.10
N ILE A 26 -7.76 4.01 3.76
CA ILE A 26 -7.83 2.97 4.80
C ILE A 26 -7.59 3.60 6.17
N ARG A 27 -8.41 3.22 7.15
CA ARG A 27 -8.38 3.75 8.51
C ARG A 27 -7.68 2.81 9.48
N ALA A 28 -6.99 3.38 10.46
CA ALA A 28 -6.50 2.65 11.62
C ALA A 28 -7.68 2.18 12.49
N ASN A 29 -7.63 0.94 12.98
CA ASN A 29 -8.62 0.39 13.91
C ASN A 29 -7.94 0.08 15.24
N LEU A 30 -7.92 1.05 16.15
CA LEU A 30 -7.12 1.02 17.37
C LEU A 30 -8.00 1.08 18.63
N ASN A 31 -7.52 0.47 19.71
CA ASN A 31 -8.11 0.68 21.04
C ASN A 31 -7.46 1.85 21.77
N GLU A 32 -6.17 2.09 21.51
CA GLU A 32 -5.39 3.18 22.06
C GLU A 32 -4.51 3.79 20.95
N PRO A 33 -4.21 5.09 20.99
CA PRO A 33 -3.34 5.73 20.00
C PRO A 33 -1.93 5.14 19.99
N ILE A 34 -1.28 5.13 18.83
CA ILE A 34 0.11 4.67 18.69
C ILE A 34 1.02 5.89 18.51
N SER A 35 1.93 6.13 19.45
CA SER A 35 3.02 7.10 19.29
C SER A 35 4.15 6.48 18.47
N LEU A 36 4.43 7.04 17.29
CA LEU A 36 5.47 6.60 16.38
C LEU A 36 6.60 7.63 16.36
N ALA A 37 7.67 7.37 17.11
CA ALA A 37 8.83 8.27 17.19
C ALA A 37 9.62 8.30 15.86
N PRO A 38 10.51 9.29 15.65
CA PRO A 38 11.40 9.32 14.49
C PRO A 38 12.12 8.00 14.25
N MET A 39 12.14 7.55 12.99
CA MET A 39 12.72 6.29 12.51
C MET A 39 12.10 5.01 13.08
N GLN A 40 11.01 5.09 13.84
CA GLN A 40 10.26 3.91 14.26
C GLN A 40 9.31 3.42 13.17
N ARG A 41 8.95 2.13 13.28
CA ARG A 41 7.95 1.46 12.46
C ARG A 41 6.95 0.73 13.35
N CYS A 42 5.70 0.67 12.90
CA CYS A 42 4.66 -0.10 13.59
C CYS A 42 3.76 -0.81 12.58
N LEU A 43 3.09 -1.86 13.05
CA LEU A 43 2.05 -2.56 12.31
C LEU A 43 0.70 -2.03 12.80
N VAL A 44 -0.07 -1.39 11.92
CA VAL A 44 -1.36 -0.80 12.26
C VAL A 44 -2.50 -1.70 11.77
N PRO A 45 -3.33 -2.26 12.66
CA PRO A 45 -4.50 -3.04 12.28
C PRO A 45 -5.58 -2.16 11.64
N THR A 46 -6.37 -2.75 10.74
CA THR A 46 -7.47 -2.05 10.05
C THR A 46 -8.83 -2.68 10.34
N GLY A 47 -8.86 -3.90 10.88
CA GLY A 47 -10.06 -4.71 11.05
C GLY A 47 -10.68 -5.22 9.74
N LEU A 48 -9.99 -5.05 8.61
CA LEU A 48 -10.48 -5.46 7.29
C LEU A 48 -9.86 -6.79 6.87
N TYR A 49 -10.68 -7.66 6.29
CA TYR A 49 -10.28 -8.94 5.72
C TYR A 49 -10.92 -9.03 4.34
N ILE A 50 -10.13 -9.32 3.30
CA ILE A 50 -10.61 -9.27 1.92
C ILE A 50 -10.38 -10.58 1.19
N ALA A 51 -11.16 -10.80 0.13
CA ALA A 51 -10.91 -11.84 -0.85
C ALA A 51 -10.99 -11.22 -2.25
N LEU A 52 -9.85 -11.20 -2.94
CA LEU A 52 -9.76 -10.69 -4.31
C LEU A 52 -9.98 -11.83 -5.30
N PRO A 53 -10.50 -11.54 -6.49
CA PRO A 53 -10.51 -12.49 -7.59
C PRO A 53 -9.10 -12.78 -8.10
N GLU A 54 -8.93 -13.92 -8.77
CA GLU A 54 -7.69 -14.27 -9.47
C GLU A 54 -7.29 -13.20 -10.49
N GLY A 55 -5.98 -12.95 -10.61
CA GLY A 55 -5.41 -11.92 -11.49
C GLY A 55 -5.48 -10.50 -10.92
N PHE A 56 -5.78 -10.35 -9.63
CA PHE A 56 -5.82 -9.06 -8.94
C PHE A 56 -5.06 -9.10 -7.61
N GLU A 57 -4.43 -7.98 -7.29
CA GLU A 57 -3.87 -7.68 -5.98
C GLU A 57 -4.49 -6.39 -5.42
N ALA A 58 -4.40 -6.20 -4.11
CA ALA A 58 -4.63 -4.88 -3.51
C ALA A 58 -3.28 -4.28 -3.11
N GLN A 59 -3.03 -3.06 -3.58
CA GLN A 59 -1.82 -2.31 -3.32
C GLN A 59 -2.09 -1.23 -2.27
N VAL A 60 -1.46 -1.36 -1.10
CA VAL A 60 -1.47 -0.36 -0.04
C VAL A 60 -0.38 0.67 -0.32
N ARG A 61 -0.77 1.93 -0.52
CA ARG A 61 0.11 3.03 -0.89
C ARG A 61 0.06 4.18 0.15
N PRO A 62 1.13 4.97 0.28
CA PRO A 62 1.15 6.16 1.12
C PRO A 62 0.10 7.19 0.67
N ARG A 63 -0.42 7.96 1.63
CA ARG A 63 -1.21 9.16 1.35
C ARG A 63 -0.26 10.34 1.18
N SER A 64 -0.34 11.06 0.07
CA SER A 64 0.57 12.17 -0.25
C SER A 64 0.64 13.22 0.86
N GLY A 65 -0.51 13.54 1.48
CA GLY A 65 -0.59 14.49 2.58
C GLY A 65 0.19 14.06 3.83
N LEU A 66 0.14 12.77 4.20
CA LEU A 66 0.92 12.25 5.33
C LEU A 66 2.42 12.20 5.00
N ALA A 67 2.76 11.81 3.77
CA ALA A 67 4.14 11.75 3.31
C ALA A 67 4.81 13.12 3.36
N ILE A 68 4.21 14.15 2.75
CA ILE A 68 4.84 15.48 2.65
C ILE A 68 4.75 16.31 3.94
N LYS A 69 3.64 16.21 4.69
CA LYS A 69 3.42 17.07 5.87
C LYS A 69 3.92 16.47 7.17
N LYS A 70 4.02 15.14 7.25
CA LYS A 70 4.32 14.42 8.50
C LYS A 70 5.47 13.42 8.37
N GLY A 71 6.04 13.25 7.17
CA GLY A 71 7.09 12.27 6.92
C GLY A 71 6.65 10.81 7.15
N ILE A 72 5.34 10.54 7.11
CA ILE A 72 4.79 9.20 7.34
C ILE A 72 4.56 8.52 6.00
N THR A 73 5.10 7.31 5.87
CA THR A 73 4.92 6.49 4.67
C THR A 73 4.67 5.04 5.03
N VAL A 74 4.18 4.29 4.05
CA VAL A 74 4.05 2.83 4.13
C VAL A 74 5.43 2.25 3.82
N LEU A 75 6.03 1.55 4.79
CA LEU A 75 7.42 1.09 4.73
C LEU A 75 7.67 0.14 3.55
N ASN A 76 6.73 -0.76 3.30
CA ASN A 76 6.79 -1.74 2.22
C ASN A 76 6.05 -1.27 0.96
N SER A 77 5.94 0.04 0.72
CA SER A 77 5.14 0.58 -0.39
C SER A 77 5.67 0.17 -1.78
N PRO A 78 4.78 -0.22 -2.72
CA PRO A 78 3.39 -0.58 -2.47
C PRO A 78 3.31 -1.90 -1.68
N GLY A 79 2.53 -1.92 -0.60
CA GLY A 79 2.29 -3.14 0.15
C GLY A 79 1.30 -4.03 -0.61
N THR A 80 1.72 -5.24 -0.98
CA THR A 80 0.89 -6.20 -1.72
C THR A 80 0.02 -7.01 -0.77
N ILE A 81 -1.26 -7.12 -1.10
CA ILE A 81 -2.20 -8.07 -0.54
C ILE A 81 -2.62 -9.03 -1.66
N ASP A 82 -2.20 -10.29 -1.52
CA ASP A 82 -2.44 -11.35 -2.50
C ASP A 82 -3.91 -11.79 -2.55
N ALA A 83 -4.32 -12.35 -3.69
CA ALA A 83 -5.71 -12.76 -3.90
C ALA A 83 -6.18 -13.90 -2.99
N ASP A 84 -5.26 -14.74 -2.53
CA ASP A 84 -5.50 -15.86 -1.60
C ASP A 84 -5.30 -15.47 -0.13
N TYR A 85 -4.87 -14.24 0.17
CA TYR A 85 -4.72 -13.77 1.55
C TYR A 85 -6.10 -13.57 2.20
N ARG A 86 -6.29 -14.16 3.39
CA ARG A 86 -7.52 -14.04 4.21
C ARG A 86 -7.27 -13.54 5.62
N GLY A 87 -6.04 -13.13 5.92
CA GLY A 87 -5.70 -12.50 7.18
C GLY A 87 -6.19 -11.04 7.22
N GLU A 88 -5.90 -10.38 8.33
CA GLU A 88 -6.21 -8.97 8.47
C GLU A 88 -5.28 -8.13 7.59
N VAL A 89 -5.85 -7.20 6.84
CA VAL A 89 -5.07 -6.19 6.13
C VAL A 89 -4.46 -5.25 7.17
N CYS A 90 -3.18 -5.42 7.47
CA CYS A 90 -2.44 -4.53 8.36
C CYS A 90 -1.50 -3.62 7.56
N ILE A 91 -1.23 -2.42 8.06
CA ILE A 91 -0.41 -1.42 7.38
C ILE A 91 0.89 -1.21 8.15
N ILE A 92 2.03 -1.37 7.48
CA ILE A 92 3.34 -1.11 8.07
C ILE A 92 3.70 0.36 7.84
N LEU A 93 3.55 1.19 8.87
CA LEU A 93 3.94 2.60 8.80
C LEU A 93 5.36 2.79 9.33
N VAL A 94 6.08 3.72 8.72
CA VAL A 94 7.37 4.24 9.22
C VAL A 94 7.31 5.75 9.30
N ASN A 95 7.89 6.29 10.38
CA ASN A 95 8.08 7.72 10.54
C ASN A 95 9.50 8.12 10.10
N LEU A 96 9.60 8.84 8.98
CA LEU A 96 10.86 9.36 8.44
C LEU A 96 11.09 10.84 8.80
N SER A 97 10.20 11.44 9.60
CA SER A 97 10.36 12.81 10.09
C SER A 97 11.19 12.88 11.37
N ALA A 98 11.48 14.10 11.81
CA ALA A 98 12.14 14.37 13.09
C ALA A 98 11.16 14.55 14.26
N GLU A 99 9.85 14.51 14.01
CA GLU A 99 8.80 14.71 15.02
C GLU A 99 8.09 13.39 15.32
N THR A 100 7.65 13.19 16.57
CA THR A 100 6.78 12.07 16.90
C THR A 100 5.42 12.27 16.23
N PHE A 101 4.93 11.23 15.56
CA PHE A 101 3.59 11.20 14.99
C PHE A 101 2.69 10.30 15.82
N VAL A 102 1.50 10.77 16.18
CA VAL A 102 0.50 9.97 16.91
C VAL A 102 -0.55 9.51 15.92
N ILE A 103 -0.70 8.19 15.80
CA ILE A 103 -1.74 7.56 14.98
C ILE A 103 -2.98 7.42 15.87
N GLU A 104 -4.05 8.11 15.50
CA GLU A 104 -5.33 8.05 16.21
C GLU A 104 -6.25 6.96 15.64
N ASP A 105 -7.17 6.44 16.45
CA ASP A 105 -8.21 5.53 15.97
C ASP A 105 -9.06 6.21 14.88
N GLY A 106 -9.34 5.49 13.80
CA GLY A 106 -10.11 6.01 12.67
C GLY A 106 -9.34 6.95 11.75
N GLU A 107 -8.08 7.29 12.04
CA GLU A 107 -7.27 8.11 11.15
C GLU A 107 -7.01 7.40 9.82
N ARG A 108 -7.11 8.15 8.72
CA ARG A 108 -6.81 7.65 7.38
C ARG A 108 -5.30 7.60 7.19
N ILE A 109 -4.72 6.41 7.19
CA ILE A 109 -3.26 6.22 7.28
C ILE A 109 -2.61 5.76 5.98
N ALA A 110 -3.37 5.13 5.09
CA ALA A 110 -2.91 4.69 3.76
C ALA A 110 -4.08 4.77 2.77
N GLN A 111 -3.82 4.42 1.52
CA GLN A 111 -4.84 4.21 0.51
C GLN A 111 -4.64 2.86 -0.18
N MET A 112 -5.74 2.19 -0.53
CA MET A 112 -5.72 0.90 -1.21
C MET A 112 -6.18 1.07 -2.66
N VAL A 113 -5.38 0.56 -3.60
CA VAL A 113 -5.70 0.49 -5.04
C VAL A 113 -5.84 -0.98 -5.42
N ILE A 114 -6.93 -1.36 -6.09
CA ILE A 114 -7.07 -2.70 -6.64
C ILE A 114 -6.46 -2.72 -8.04
N ALA A 115 -5.47 -3.57 -8.26
CA ALA A 115 -4.71 -3.62 -9.50
C ALA A 115 -4.79 -5.01 -10.14
N ARG A 116 -4.85 -5.05 -11.47
CA ARG A 116 -4.66 -6.30 -12.22
C ARG A 116 -3.17 -6.63 -12.30
N HIS A 117 -2.84 -7.91 -12.20
CA HIS A 117 -1.51 -8.42 -12.46
C HIS A 117 -1.59 -9.71 -13.27
N GLU A 118 -0.46 -10.10 -13.84
CA GLU A 118 -0.28 -11.37 -14.54
C GLU A 118 0.59 -12.31 -13.70
N GLN A 119 0.45 -13.62 -13.90
CA GLN A 119 1.41 -14.61 -13.42
C GLN A 119 2.29 -15.02 -14.60
N ALA A 120 3.58 -14.67 -14.53
CA ALA A 120 4.53 -14.99 -15.60
C ALA A 120 4.96 -16.46 -15.57
N LEU A 121 5.20 -17.03 -16.75
CA LEU A 121 5.91 -18.29 -16.91
C LEU A 121 7.35 -18.00 -17.35
N TRP A 122 8.32 -18.50 -16.59
CA TRP A 122 9.73 -18.33 -16.90
C TRP A 122 10.14 -19.23 -18.08
N ARG A 123 10.86 -18.66 -19.04
CA ARG A 123 11.56 -19.39 -20.10
C ARG A 123 13.03 -19.02 -20.05
N GLU A 124 13.85 -19.94 -19.56
CA GLU A 124 15.30 -19.78 -19.51
C GLU A 124 15.91 -19.83 -20.92
N VAL A 125 16.84 -18.91 -21.22
CA VAL A 125 17.51 -18.78 -22.53
C VAL A 125 18.98 -18.38 -22.33
N GLU A 126 19.85 -18.73 -23.27
CA GLU A 126 21.27 -18.34 -23.23
C GLU A 126 21.50 -16.89 -23.65
N VAL A 127 20.62 -16.33 -24.49
CA VAL A 127 20.74 -14.97 -25.06
C VAL A 127 19.36 -14.30 -25.06
N LEU A 128 19.30 -13.04 -24.59
CA LEU A 128 18.10 -12.20 -24.64
C LEU A 128 18.00 -11.48 -25.99
N ASP A 129 16.80 -11.04 -26.35
CA ASP A 129 16.57 -10.18 -27.52
C ASP A 129 17.17 -8.77 -27.33
N GLU A 130 17.53 -8.14 -28.45
CA GLU A 130 18.11 -6.79 -28.44
C GLU A 130 17.02 -5.72 -28.43
N THR A 131 17.25 -4.65 -27.68
CA THR A 131 16.39 -3.45 -27.65
C THR A 131 17.25 -2.19 -27.68
N GLU A 132 16.65 -1.05 -28.09
CA GLU A 132 17.34 0.25 -28.09
C GLU A 132 17.90 0.63 -26.70
N ARG A 133 17.20 0.23 -25.64
CA ARG A 133 17.64 0.47 -24.25
C ARG A 133 18.74 -0.51 -23.81
N GLY A 134 18.68 -1.77 -24.24
CA GLY A 134 19.65 -2.81 -23.86
C GLY A 134 19.92 -2.85 -22.35
N ALA A 135 21.20 -2.84 -21.97
CA ALA A 135 21.66 -2.82 -20.57
C ALA A 135 21.60 -1.42 -19.89
N GLY A 136 20.98 -0.41 -20.50
CA GLY A 136 20.90 0.95 -19.96
C GLY A 136 19.94 1.10 -18.77
N GLY A 137 20.47 1.54 -17.62
CA GLY A 137 19.71 1.78 -16.37
C GLY A 137 20.22 3.00 -15.58
N PHE A 138 19.58 3.32 -14.45
CA PHE A 138 20.04 4.35 -13.48
C PHE A 138 20.36 5.73 -14.07
N GLY A 139 19.39 6.36 -14.74
CA GLY A 139 19.60 7.70 -15.32
C GLY A 139 20.26 7.70 -16.70
N HIS A 140 20.21 6.58 -17.44
CA HIS A 140 20.77 6.47 -18.80
C HIS A 140 20.21 7.49 -19.82
N THR A 141 19.11 8.18 -19.51
CA THR A 141 18.52 9.25 -20.33
C THR A 141 18.71 10.66 -19.75
N GLY A 142 19.38 10.80 -18.60
CA GLY A 142 19.42 12.04 -17.81
C GLY A 142 20.79 12.71 -17.79
N LYS A 143 20.98 13.71 -18.65
CA LYS A 143 21.91 14.84 -18.42
C LYS A 143 21.25 16.14 -18.90
N LYS A 144 20.58 16.84 -17.99
CA LYS A 144 20.46 18.30 -17.95
C LYS A 144 20.26 18.74 -16.51
#